data_AF-A0A1Y3MA67-F1
#
_entry.id   AF-A0A1Y3MA67-F1
#
_cell.length_a   1.000
_cell.length_b   1.000
_cell.length_c   1.000
_cell.angle_alpha   90.00
_cell.angle_beta   90.00
_cell.angle_gamma   90.00
#
_symmetry.space_group_name_H-M   'P 1'
#
loop_
_entity.id
_entity.type
_entity.pdbx_description
1 polymer ?
#
loop_
_entity_poly.entity_id
_entity_poly.type
_entity_poly.pdbx_seq_one_letter_code
_entity_poly.pdbx_strand_id
1 'polypeptide(L)' 'MQLSWKLDETYVKVKGEWRYLYRAIDKEGYTLDIQLRKKRDH' A
#
# COMPACT_ATOMS: atom_id res chain seq x y z
N MET A 1 -24.25 -5.48 -2.35
CA MET A 1 -22.98 -4.90 -2.81
C MET A 1 -22.01 -4.90 -1.64
N GLN A 2 -21.01 -5.78 -1.63
CA GLN A 2 -19.98 -5.78 -0.60
C GLN A 2 -18.80 -4.99 -1.14
N LEU A 3 -18.58 -3.77 -0.65
CA LEU A 3 -17.34 -3.03 -0.89
C LEU A 3 -16.24 -3.79 -0.15
N SER A 4 -15.49 -4.63 -0.86
CA SER A 4 -14.27 -5.22 -0.29
C SER A 4 -13.10 -4.70 -1.09
N TRP A 5 -12.19 -4.08 -0.37
CA TRP A 5 -10.92 -3.61 -0.86
C TRP A 5 -9.86 -4.39 -0.11
N LYS A 6 -8.73 -4.62 -0.76
CA LYS A 6 -7.57 -5.29 -0.20
C LYS A 6 -6.52 -4.23 0.09
N LEU A 7 -5.91 -4.30 1.27
CA LEU A 7 -4.70 -3.55 1.59
C LEU A 7 -3.49 -4.44 1.36
N ASP A 8 -2.56 -3.97 0.54
CA ASP A 8 -1.27 -4.61 0.32
C ASP A 8 -0.17 -3.78 0.99
N GLU A 9 0.55 -4.37 1.95
CA GLU A 9 1.75 -3.79 2.56
C GLU A 9 2.99 -4.42 1.92
N THR A 10 3.85 -3.60 1.32
CA THR A 10 5.11 -4.06 0.73
C THR A 10 6.25 -3.09 1.04
N TYR A 11 7.48 -3.52 0.76
CA TYR A 11 8.70 -2.77 1.04
C TYR A 11 9.36 -2.36 -0.27
N VAL A 12 9.59 -1.07 -0.45
CA VAL A 12 10.22 -0.52 -1.65
C VAL A 12 11.43 0.32 -1.28
N LYS A 13 12.48 0.25 -2.11
CA LYS A 13 13.69 1.05 -1.92
C LYS A 13 13.57 2.34 -2.71
N VAL A 14 13.48 3.48 -2.01
CA VAL A 14 13.36 4.81 -2.61
C VAL A 14 14.59 5.62 -2.23
N LYS A 15 15.39 6.02 -3.24
CA LYS A 15 16.64 6.79 -3.06
C LYS A 15 17.61 6.15 -2.05
N GLY A 16 17.72 4.82 -2.07
CA GLY A 16 18.63 4.09 -1.18
C GLY A 16 18.05 3.69 0.18
N GLU A 17 16.92 4.28 0.59
CA GLU A 17 16.24 3.97 1.85
C GLU A 17 15.09 2.98 1.64
N TRP A 18 14.93 2.01 2.54
CA TRP A 18 13.74 1.15 2.58
C TRP A 18 12.55 1.91 3.16
N ARG A 19 11.41 1.82 2.49
CA ARG A 19 10.16 2.45 2.90
C ARG A 19 9.00 1.47 2.76
N TYR A 20 8.02 1.66 3.62
CA TYR A 20 6.77 0.92 3.65
C TYR A 20 5.82 1.52 2.64
N LEU A 21 5.29 0.69 1.76
CA LEU A 21 4.29 1.05 0.77
C LEU A 21 3.00 0.32 1.10
N TYR A 22 1.96 1.10 1.34
CA TYR A 22 0.59 0.62 1.51
C TYR A 22 -0.19 0.93 0.25
N ARG A 23 -0.88 -0.06 -0.31
CA ARG A 23 -1.73 0.11 -1.49
C ARG A 23 -3.12 -0.40 -1.20
N ALA A 24 -4.12 0.46 -1.35
CA ALA A 24 -5.51 0.07 -1.36
C ALA A 24 -5.89 -0.35 -2.79
N ILE A 25 -6.37 -1.57 -2.95
CA ILE A 25 -6.77 -2.14 -4.24
C ILE A 25 -8.22 -2.58 -4.13
N ASP A 26 -9.04 -2.26 -5.13
CA ASP A 26 -10.40 -2.78 -5.20
C ASP A 26 -10.44 -4.26 -5.64
N LYS A 27 -11.65 -4.81 -5.80
CA LYS A 27 -11.82 -6.21 -6.23
C LYS A 27 -11.45 -6.44 -7.69
N GLU A 28 -11.55 -5.41 -8.51
CA GLU A 28 -11.28 -5.47 -9.94
C GLU A 28 -9.78 -5.29 -10.23
N GLY A 29 -8.98 -4.99 -9.19
CA GLY A 29 -7.54 -4.83 -9.26
C GLY A 29 -7.10 -3.38 -9.48
N TYR A 30 -8.03 -2.42 -9.44
CA TYR A 30 -7.67 -1.01 -9.55
C TYR A 30 -7.09 -0.50 -8.24
N THR A 31 -5.98 0.23 -8.36
CA THR A 31 -5.37 0.89 -7.22
C THR A 31 -6.17 2.13 -6.87
N LEU A 32 -6.75 2.14 -5.67
CA LEU A 32 -7.56 3.23 -5.14
C LEU A 32 -6.69 4.30 -4.49
N ASP A 33 -5.70 3.88 -3.70
CA ASP A 33 -4.83 4.80 -2.95
C ASP A 33 -3.45 4.16 -2.69
N ILE A 34 -2.44 5.01 -2.56
CA ILE A 34 -1.06 4.61 -2.26
C ILE A 34 -0.50 5.52 -1.19
N GLN A 35 0.03 4.92 -0.13
CA GLN A 35 0.69 5.63 0.95
C GLN A 35 2.10 5.08 1.19
N LEU A 36 3.08 5.98 1.20
CA LEU A 36 4.48 5.65 1.46
C LEU A 36 4.91 6.19 2.84
N ARG A 37 5.34 5.31 3.73
CA ARG A 37 5.84 5.67 5.07
C ARG A 37 7.30 5.25 5.26
N LYS A 38 8.06 6.05 6.02
CA LYS A 38 9.44 5.70 6.42
C LYS A 38 9.48 4.73 7.61
N LYS A 39 8.51 4.81 8.53
CA LYS A 39 8.37 3.93 9.69
C LYS A 39 7.10 3.09 9.53
N ARG A 40 7.14 1.86 10.05
CA ARG A 40 5.95 1.03 10.25
C ARG A 40 5.20 1.58 11.46
N ASP A 41 3.92 1.89 11.30
CA ASP A 41 3.05 2.06 12.46
C ASP A 41 2.80 0.67 13.05
N HIS A 42 2.93 0.55 14.37
CA HIS A 42 2.85 -0.70 15.13
C HIS A 42 1.74 -0.61 16.17
#